data_AF-A0A497QC43-F1
#
_entry.id   AF-A0A497QC43-F1
#
_cell.length_a   1.000
_cell.length_b   1.000
_cell.length_c   1.000
_cell.angle_alpha   90.00
_cell.angle_beta   90.00
_cell.angle_gamma   90.00
#
_symmetry.space_group_name_H-M   'P 1'
#
loop_
_entity.id
_entity.type
_entity.pdbx_description
1 polymer ?
#
loop_
_entity_poly.entity_id
_entity_poly.type
_entity_poly.pdbx_seq_one_letter_code
_entity_poly.pdbx_strand_id
1 'polypeptide(L)'
;MQLIPYEQVILFSLPAILMGLGAGHALGGQATLPAKTRIGVTIVVGALGGVVIALLIATFRGAETMFYLLSVLSCIAGSLFGMVINWAPEPRKIAHHVVFTPEDDEEFDKEIEEVLGGGSG
;
A
#
# COMPACT_ATOMS: atom_id res chain seq x y z
N MET A 1 22.41 30.82 14.67
CA MET A 1 21.53 29.64 14.67
C MET A 1 20.92 29.51 16.05
N GLN A 2 19.63 29.85 16.21
CA GLN A 2 18.90 29.44 17.42
C GLN A 2 18.66 27.94 17.32
N LEU A 3 19.10 27.19 18.33
CA LEU A 3 18.85 25.77 18.43
C LEU A 3 17.35 25.56 18.66
N ILE A 4 16.75 24.66 17.88
CA ILE A 4 15.36 24.28 18.05
C ILE A 4 15.21 23.66 19.44
N PRO A 5 14.31 24.17 20.30
CA PRO A 5 14.11 23.60 21.63
C PRO A 5 13.61 22.16 21.49
N TYR A 6 14.36 21.21 22.06
CA TYR A 6 14.12 19.77 21.95
C TYR A 6 12.70 19.37 22.39
N GLU A 7 12.12 20.10 23.35
CA GLU A 7 10.76 19.86 23.85
C GLU A 7 9.71 20.05 22.76
N GLN A 8 9.90 21.04 21.88
CA GLN A 8 8.99 21.28 20.76
C GLN A 8 9.14 20.19 19.70
N VAL A 9 10.38 19.74 19.45
CA VAL A 9 10.62 18.60 18.54
C VAL A 9 9.87 17.36 19.03
N ILE A 10 9.99 17.01 20.31
CA ILE A 10 9.31 15.84 20.87
C ILE A 10 7.78 16.01 20.81
N LEU A 11 7.28 17.18 21.21
CA LEU A 11 5.83 17.45 21.26
C LEU A 11 5.15 17.32 19.90
N PHE A 12 5.81 17.77 18.82
CA PHE A 12 5.24 17.72 17.46
C PHE A 12 5.50 16.40 16.75
N SER A 13 6.63 15.75 17.03
CA SER A 13 7.08 14.56 16.29
C SER A 13 6.55 13.28 16.91
N LEU A 14 6.55 13.14 18.23
CA LEU A 14 6.22 11.88 18.89
C LEU A 14 4.77 11.43 18.63
N PRO A 15 3.73 12.28 18.81
CA PRO A 15 2.36 11.89 18.51
C PRO A 15 2.18 11.54 17.02
N ALA A 16 2.85 12.29 16.14
CA ALA A 16 2.84 12.05 14.71
C ALA A 16 3.46 10.70 14.33
N ILE A 17 4.61 10.36 14.91
CA ILE A 17 5.25 9.05 14.69
C ILE A 17 4.32 7.93 15.16
N LEU A 18 3.74 8.04 16.36
CA LEU A 18 2.89 6.98 16.92
C LEU A 18 1.63 6.75 16.09
N MET A 19 0.95 7.83 15.70
CA MET A 19 -0.22 7.75 14.81
C MET A 19 0.17 7.21 13.43
N GLY A 20 1.28 7.69 12.88
CA GLY A 20 1.84 7.21 11.63
C GLY A 20 2.08 5.71 11.68
N LEU A 21 2.77 5.24 12.72
CA LEU A 21 3.12 3.84 12.94
C LEU A 21 1.90 2.94 13.02
N GLY A 22 0.86 3.35 13.77
CA GLY A 22 -0.40 2.60 13.84
C GLY A 22 -1.11 2.51 12.48
N ALA A 23 -1.24 3.64 11.77
CA ALA A 23 -1.85 3.67 10.44
C ALA A 23 -1.07 2.83 9.42
N GLY A 24 0.25 2.96 9.43
CA GLY A 24 1.17 2.17 8.62
C GLY A 24 1.04 0.69 8.88
N HIS A 25 1.05 0.28 10.15
CA HIS A 25 0.88 -1.11 10.55
C HIS A 25 -0.44 -1.68 10.04
N ALA A 26 -1.54 -0.93 10.18
CA ALA A 26 -2.86 -1.37 9.69
C ALA A 26 -2.88 -1.54 8.16
N LEU A 27 -2.28 -0.62 7.41
CA LEU A 27 -2.19 -0.66 5.94
C LEU A 27 -1.19 -1.69 5.43
N GLY A 28 -0.12 -1.96 6.18
CA GLY A 28 0.84 -3.02 5.91
C GLY A 28 0.18 -4.39 5.88
N GLY A 29 -0.75 -4.64 6.80
CA GLY A 29 -1.43 -5.95 6.92
C GLY A 29 -2.45 -6.25 5.82
N GLN A 30 -2.75 -5.31 4.92
CA GLN A 30 -3.80 -5.46 3.90
C GLN A 30 -3.30 -6.28 2.71
N ALA A 31 -3.48 -7.60 2.75
CA ALA A 31 -3.11 -8.51 1.65
C ALA A 31 -3.98 -8.36 0.38
N THR A 32 -5.13 -7.67 0.46
CA THR A 32 -6.05 -7.49 -0.67
C THR A 32 -5.61 -6.40 -1.64
N LEU A 33 -4.72 -5.50 -1.20
CA LEU A 33 -4.29 -4.35 -1.99
C LEU A 33 -2.94 -4.63 -2.67
N PRO A 34 -2.76 -4.22 -3.95
CA PRO A 34 -1.47 -4.27 -4.61
C PRO A 34 -0.41 -3.45 -3.85
N ALA A 35 0.86 -3.88 -3.89
CA ALA A 35 1.95 -3.21 -3.17
C ALA A 35 2.06 -1.71 -3.50
N LYS A 36 1.96 -1.35 -4.79
CA LYS A 36 2.00 0.05 -5.24
C LYS A 36 0.88 0.89 -4.62
N THR A 37 -0.34 0.35 -4.59
CA THR A 37 -1.49 1.02 -3.99
C THR A 37 -1.30 1.18 -2.48
N ARG A 38 -0.79 0.15 -1.79
CA ARG A 38 -0.49 0.23 -0.35
C ARG A 38 0.51 1.33 -0.03
N ILE A 39 1.62 1.40 -0.76
CA ILE A 39 2.63 2.44 -0.55
C ILE A 39 2.02 3.83 -0.80
N GLY A 40 1.29 4.00 -1.90
CA GLY A 40 0.64 5.27 -2.23
C GLY A 40 -0.34 5.73 -1.16
N VAL A 41 -1.23 4.82 -0.71
CA VAL A 41 -2.20 5.11 0.35
C VAL A 41 -1.49 5.42 1.67
N THR A 42 -0.46 4.65 2.04
CA THR A 42 0.31 4.90 3.28
C THR A 42 0.94 6.29 3.30
N ILE A 43 1.49 6.75 2.17
CA ILE A 43 2.07 8.11 2.09
C ILE A 43 0.97 9.17 2.23
N VAL A 44 -0.15 9.02 1.54
CA VAL A 44 -1.28 9.97 1.61
C VAL A 44 -1.86 10.03 3.02
N VAL A 45 -2.11 8.87 3.64
CA VAL A 45 -2.62 8.76 5.00
C VAL A 45 -1.62 9.33 6.01
N GLY A 46 -0.33 9.04 5.86
CA GLY A 46 0.72 9.63 6.69
C GLY A 46 0.76 11.16 6.58
N ALA A 47 0.66 11.70 5.36
CA ALA A 47 0.65 13.14 5.12
C ALA A 47 -0.57 13.81 5.75
N LEU A 48 -1.78 13.30 5.46
CA LEU A 48 -3.02 13.85 6.02
C LEU A 48 -3.09 13.71 7.53
N GLY A 49 -2.70 12.55 8.07
CA GLY A 49 -2.63 12.32 9.52
C GLY A 49 -1.68 13.29 10.22
N GLY A 50 -0.53 13.55 9.60
CA GLY A 50 0.42 14.54 10.11
C GLY A 50 -0.11 15.96 10.08
N VAL A 51 -0.88 16.35 9.04
CA VAL A 51 -1.58 17.64 8.98
C VAL A 51 -2.63 17.75 10.10
N VAL A 52 -3.42 16.70 10.32
CA VAL A 52 -4.43 16.69 11.39
C VAL A 52 -3.77 16.87 12.75
N ILE A 53 -2.68 16.16 13.03
CA ILE A 53 -1.94 16.27 14.30
C ILE A 53 -1.31 17.66 14.43
N ALA A 54 -0.68 18.17 13.38
CA ALA A 54 -0.13 19.52 13.33
C ALA A 54 -1.18 20.58 13.69
N LEU A 55 -2.37 20.51 13.10
CA LEU A 55 -3.49 21.41 13.37
C LEU A 55 -4.03 21.26 14.79
N LEU A 56 -4.15 20.03 15.30
CA LEU A 56 -4.57 19.79 16.68
C LEU A 56 -3.59 20.38 17.69
N ILE A 57 -2.28 20.30 17.45
CA ILE A 57 -1.30 20.94 18.34
C ILE A 57 -1.36 22.46 18.20
N ALA A 58 -1.56 22.97 16.97
CA ALA A 58 -1.68 24.40 16.69
C ALA A 58 -2.77 25.10 17.51
N THR A 59 -3.88 24.42 17.82
CA THR A 59 -4.97 25.02 18.61
C THR A 59 -4.58 25.29 20.06
N PHE A 60 -3.61 24.56 20.60
CA PHE A 60 -3.14 24.74 21.99
C PHE A 60 -1.83 25.51 22.06
N ARG A 61 -1.00 25.42 21.03
CA ARG A 61 0.32 26.03 20.98
C ARG A 61 0.60 26.50 19.56
N GLY A 62 0.69 27.82 19.39
CA GLY A 62 1.17 28.41 18.14
C GLY A 62 2.54 27.84 17.80
N ALA A 63 2.71 27.41 16.56
CA ALA A 63 3.92 26.77 16.09
C ALA A 63 4.46 27.47 14.85
N GLU A 64 5.78 27.47 14.71
CA GLU A 64 6.39 27.85 13.45
C GLU A 64 6.09 26.83 12.37
N THR A 65 6.03 27.27 11.11
CA THR A 65 5.76 26.43 9.93
C THR A 65 6.62 25.17 9.87
N MET A 66 7.86 25.26 10.36
CA MET A 66 8.80 24.15 10.43
C MET A 66 8.28 22.99 11.30
N PHE A 67 7.57 23.25 12.40
CA PHE A 67 7.04 22.20 13.26
C PHE A 67 5.84 21.49 12.66
N TYR A 68 5.05 22.18 11.84
CA TYR A 68 3.98 21.54 11.05
C TYR A 68 4.57 20.59 10.01
N LEU A 69 5.60 21.04 9.28
CA LEU A 69 6.34 20.18 8.35
C LEU A 69 6.95 18.97 9.06
N LEU A 70 7.57 19.19 10.23
CA LEU A 70 8.16 18.13 11.02
C LEU A 70 7.12 17.10 11.45
N SER A 71 5.93 17.53 11.87
CA SER A 71 4.84 16.63 12.23
C SER A 71 4.36 15.80 11.04
N VAL A 72 4.23 16.42 9.85
CA VAL A 72 3.87 15.72 8.61
C VAL A 72 4.92 14.66 8.23
N LEU A 73 6.19 15.05 8.20
CA LEU A 73 7.28 14.13 7.86
C LEU A 73 7.41 13.00 8.88
N SER A 74 7.25 13.32 10.16
CA SER A 74 7.27 12.35 11.26
C SER A 74 6.15 11.32 11.13
N CYS A 75 4.95 11.76 10.74
CA CYS A 75 3.82 10.86 10.51
C CYS A 75 4.06 9.96 9.30
N ILE A 76 4.56 10.51 8.18
CA ILE A 76 4.92 9.72 7.00
C ILE A 76 5.99 8.67 7.34
N ALA A 77 7.04 9.07 8.06
CA ALA A 77 8.11 8.17 8.47
C ALA A 77 7.57 7.04 9.38
N GLY A 78 6.73 7.38 10.36
CA GLY A 78 6.03 6.42 11.20
C GLY A 78 5.18 5.45 10.37
N SER A 79 4.40 5.96 9.41
CA SER A 79 3.55 5.16 8.53
C SER A 79 4.32 4.21 7.63
N LEU A 80 5.41 4.66 7.03
CA LEU A 80 6.26 3.79 6.23
C LEU A 80 6.90 2.70 7.10
N PHE A 81 7.39 3.06 8.28
CA PHE A 81 8.00 2.10 9.20
C PHE A 81 6.99 1.06 9.70
N GLY A 82 5.81 1.48 10.14
CA GLY A 82 4.73 0.57 10.56
C GLY A 82 4.27 -0.36 9.43
N MET A 83 4.20 0.15 8.21
CA MET A 83 3.84 -0.63 7.02
C MET A 83 4.87 -1.72 6.71
N VAL A 84 6.16 -1.41 6.85
CA VAL A 84 7.24 -2.40 6.64
C VAL A 84 7.20 -3.49 7.71
N ILE A 85 6.96 -3.13 8.97
CA ILE A 85 6.90 -4.10 10.08
C ILE A 85 5.80 -5.16 9.83
N ASN A 86 4.64 -4.74 9.33
CA ASN A 86 3.49 -5.63 9.14
C ASN A 86 3.23 -5.95 7.66
N TRP A 87 4.27 -6.03 6.83
CA TRP A 87 4.09 -6.14 5.38
C TRP A 87 3.46 -7.49 4.98
N ALA A 88 2.20 -7.46 4.55
CA ALA A 88 1.52 -8.64 4.02
C ALA A 88 2.02 -9.01 2.61
N PRO A 89 2.06 -10.31 2.26
CA PRO A 89 2.39 -10.76 0.90
C PRO A 89 1.34 -10.31 -0.12
N GLU A 90 1.76 -10.16 -1.38
CA GLU A 90 0.83 -9.78 -2.45
C GLU A 90 -0.24 -10.87 -2.68
N PRO A 91 -1.47 -10.48 -3.01
CA PRO A 91 -2.51 -11.44 -3.34
C PRO A 91 -2.10 -12.20 -4.60
N ARG A 92 -2.12 -13.54 -4.54
CA ARG A 92 -1.90 -14.37 -5.74
C ARG A 92 -2.97 -13.99 -6.75
N LYS A 93 -2.55 -13.52 -7.92
CA LYS A 93 -3.44 -13.44 -9.09
C LYS A 93 -3.86 -14.86 -9.41
N ILE A 94 -5.11 -15.21 -9.11
CA ILE A 94 -5.69 -16.45 -9.61
C ILE A 94 -5.74 -16.26 -11.12
N ALA A 95 -4.84 -16.93 -11.84
CA ALA A 95 -4.96 -17.03 -13.28
C ALA A 95 -6.30 -17.73 -13.52
N HIS A 96 -7.28 -17.01 -14.07
CA HIS A 96 -8.44 -17.65 -14.68
C HIS A 96 -7.92 -18.43 -15.89
N HIS A 97 -7.42 -19.64 -15.62
CA HIS A 97 -7.33 -20.66 -16.65
C HIS A 97 -8.77 -20.95 -17.01
N VAL A 98 -9.24 -20.34 -18.10
CA VAL A 98 -10.37 -20.86 -18.84
C VAL A 98 -9.90 -22.24 -19.30
N VAL A 99 -10.28 -23.27 -18.55
CA VAL A 99 -10.28 -24.62 -19.07
C VAL A 99 -11.38 -24.57 -20.13
N PHE A 100 -11.00 -24.38 -21.38
CA PHE A 100 -11.87 -24.80 -22.47
C PHE A 100 -11.92 -26.31 -22.30
N THR A 101 -12.96 -26.81 -21.64
CA THR A 101 -13.45 -28.15 -21.93
C THR A 101 -14.06 -28.02 -23.32
N PRO A 102 -13.40 -28.48 -24.39
CA PRO A 102 -14.07 -28.62 -25.66
C PRO A 102 -15.30 -29.53 -25.41
N GLU A 103 -16.49 -28.94 -25.45
CA GLU A 103 -17.74 -29.71 -25.42
C GLU A 103 -18.01 -30.37 -26.79
N ASP A 104 -17.14 -30.15 -27.78
CA ASP A 104 -17.22 -30.66 -29.16
C ASP A 104 -15.90 -31.32 -29.62
N ASP A 105 -15.34 -32.22 -28.80
CA ASP A 105 -14.18 -33.05 -29.19
C ASP A 105 -14.49 -33.94 -30.42
N GLU A 106 -15.76 -34.27 -30.68
CA GLU A 106 -16.15 -35.14 -31.80
C GLU A 106 -15.97 -34.48 -33.18
N GLU A 107 -16.17 -33.17 -33.29
CA GLU A 107 -16.07 -32.46 -34.58
C GLU A 107 -14.59 -32.15 -34.92
N PHE A 108 -13.78 -31.86 -33.90
CA PHE A 108 -12.33 -31.66 -34.05
C PHE A 108 -11.59 -32.97 -34.33
N ASP A 109 -11.96 -34.07 -33.66
CA ASP A 109 -11.37 -35.40 -33.94
C ASP A 109 -11.71 -35.89 -35.36
N LYS A 110 -12.92 -35.57 -35.85
CA LYS A 110 -13.34 -35.89 -37.22
C LYS A 110 -12.52 -35.13 -38.27
N GLU A 111 -12.24 -33.85 -38.06
CA GLU A 111 -11.37 -33.06 -38.95
C GLU A 111 -9.92 -33.58 -38.95
N ILE A 112 -9.40 -34.03 -37.80
CA ILE A 112 -8.06 -34.61 -37.69
C ILE A 112 -7.96 -35.95 -38.45
N GLU A 113 -8.98 -36.81 -38.35
CA GLU A 113 -9.01 -38.11 -39.06
C GLU A 113 -9.12 -37.93 -40.58
N GLU A 114 -9.88 -36.93 -41.05
CA GLU A 114 -10.00 -36.62 -42.49
C GLU A 114 -8.68 -36.12 -43.09
N VAL A 115 -7.87 -35.39 -42.32
CA VAL A 115 -6.57 -34.86 -42.76
C VAL A 115 -5.45 -35.90 -42.68
N LEU A 116 -5.49 -36.83 -41.71
CA LEU A 116 -4.44 -37.85 -41.52
C LEU A 116 -4.73 -39.20 -42.19
N GLY A 117 -6.00 -39.55 -42.44
CA GLY A 117 -6.42 -40.82 -43.04
C GLY A 117 -6.35 -40.88 -44.58
N GLY A 118 -6.12 -39.74 -45.24
CA GLY A 118 -6.16 -39.61 -46.71
C GLY A 118 -4.86 -39.92 -47.46
N GLY A 119 -3.89 -40.59 -46.84
CA GLY A 119 -2.56 -40.84 -47.41
C GLY A 119 -2.27 -42.31 -47.69
N SER A 120 -3.04 -42.97 -48.58
CA SER A 120 -2.60 -44.22 -49.21
C SER A 120 -2.89 -44.20 -50.71
N GLY A 121 -1.87 -43.83 -51.48
CA GLY A 121 -1.81 -43.88 -52.93
C GLY A 121 -0.35 -43.80 -53.36
#